data_AF-A0A7V8Z207-F1
#
_entry.id   AF-A0A7V8Z207-F1
#
_cell.length_a   1.000
_cell.length_b   1.000
_cell.length_c   1.000
_cell.angle_alpha   90.00
_cell.angle_beta   90.00
_cell.angle_gamma   90.00
#
_symmetry.space_group_name_H-M   'P 1'
#
loop_
_entity.id
_entity.type
_entity.pdbx_description
1 polymer ?
#
loop_
_entity_poly.entity_id
_entity_poly.type
_entity_poly.pdbx_seq_one_letter_code
_entity_poly.pdbx_strand_id
1 'polypeptide(L)'
;MRAGLVSVLAVVVAGMGSSVAVAQPEPEPIPDTGSISLVPAPGTEFVVDDDRYRGRLDVTAHDDGLSLVEQVPLDGYLAGIAEVPFSWPQETLRAQAVAARTYLAWTLAGGRSGSGAAYGFDICATDQCQVYAGAGLVDQPDGERWMEAVDATAGQILLFDGAPALALYSSSAGSRTRPVQDIFGGDPKPYLVGAPSPEAEVTPFARWEVSVELGQFRAILAATGYPIGGRVDDITVATPPIGEGTASVVVASGVVGSLDRVVIPVAEIRRGFNRYGPALFPWALPAPRADGLPLPQAIPSYTFTIHYIPPPVRGLPRRLPADDLEGVGRVTFVGEGWGHSVGMSQYGAYALGLRGETAAGILAHFYNGLVPQDGARFVPDQVRVGLDWGEDMLHVVATGPFQASGVTLDAGDWQLTDQAGLVRLRPADHPVFDPDGIQRLRLR
;
A
#
# COMPACT_ATOMS: atom_id res chain seq x y z
N MET A 1 20.97 95.69 -25.18
CA MET A 1 20.65 94.81 -24.02
C MET A 1 19.18 94.45 -24.06
N ARG A 2 18.84 93.22 -24.45
CA ARG A 2 17.62 92.49 -24.07
C ARG A 2 17.66 91.08 -24.66
N ALA A 3 17.21 90.14 -23.86
CA ALA A 3 17.26 88.69 -24.05
C ALA A 3 16.32 88.20 -25.16
N GLY A 4 16.62 87.02 -25.70
CA GLY A 4 15.74 86.20 -26.53
C GLY A 4 16.21 84.75 -26.53
N LEU A 5 15.36 83.86 -26.03
CA LEU A 5 15.48 82.40 -26.06
C LEU A 5 15.70 81.88 -27.49
N VAL A 6 16.57 80.87 -27.65
CA VAL A 6 16.49 79.92 -28.76
C VAL A 6 16.68 78.50 -28.22
N SER A 7 15.63 77.70 -28.37
CA SER A 7 15.58 76.26 -28.08
C SER A 7 16.51 75.50 -29.03
N VAL A 8 17.38 74.63 -28.48
CA VAL A 8 18.17 73.69 -29.28
C VAL A 8 17.52 72.32 -29.19
N LEU A 9 17.07 71.84 -30.35
CA LEU A 9 16.50 70.52 -30.59
C LEU A 9 17.61 69.46 -30.45
N ALA A 10 17.46 68.54 -29.50
CA ALA A 10 18.33 67.38 -29.37
C ALA A 10 17.92 66.31 -30.40
N VAL A 11 18.81 66.00 -31.34
CA VAL A 11 18.66 64.85 -32.25
C VAL A 11 19.21 63.62 -31.55
N VAL A 12 18.33 62.66 -31.30
CA VAL A 12 18.66 61.30 -30.82
C VAL A 12 19.25 60.52 -31.99
N VAL A 13 20.49 60.07 -31.85
CA VAL A 13 21.07 59.04 -32.73
C VAL A 13 20.96 57.70 -31.99
N ALA A 14 20.04 56.85 -32.44
CA ALA A 14 19.86 55.51 -31.94
C ALA A 14 21.03 54.62 -32.42
N GLY A 15 21.92 54.24 -31.50
CA GLY A 15 22.90 53.18 -31.72
C GLY A 15 22.25 51.83 -31.46
N MET A 16 21.98 51.06 -32.52
CA MET A 16 21.59 49.66 -32.41
C MET A 16 22.81 48.83 -32.01
N GLY A 17 22.97 48.58 -30.71
CA GLY A 17 23.84 47.54 -30.19
C GLY A 17 23.08 46.22 -30.15
N SER A 18 23.28 45.35 -31.12
CA SER A 18 22.78 43.98 -31.08
C SER A 18 23.56 43.19 -30.03
N SER A 19 22.96 42.92 -28.87
CA SER A 19 23.47 41.89 -27.95
C SER A 19 23.25 40.53 -28.60
N VAL A 20 24.32 39.88 -29.05
CA VAL A 20 24.27 38.48 -29.43
C VAL A 20 24.08 37.70 -28.14
N ALA A 21 22.86 37.21 -27.91
CA ALA A 21 22.63 36.15 -26.94
C ALA A 21 23.39 34.92 -27.44
N VAL A 22 24.48 34.57 -26.77
CA VAL A 22 25.13 33.28 -26.95
C VAL A 22 24.12 32.25 -26.48
N ALA A 23 23.49 31.55 -27.43
CA ALA A 23 22.68 30.38 -27.12
C ALA A 23 23.59 29.42 -26.33
N GLN A 24 23.18 29.10 -25.10
CA GLN A 24 23.78 27.99 -24.37
C GLN A 24 23.71 26.76 -25.28
N PRO A 25 24.78 25.98 -25.44
CA PRO A 25 24.69 24.73 -26.18
C PRO A 25 23.55 23.90 -25.59
N GLU A 26 22.69 23.36 -26.45
CA GLU A 26 21.68 22.41 -25.99
C GLU A 26 22.42 21.32 -25.20
N PRO A 27 21.92 20.94 -24.00
CA PRO A 27 22.55 19.89 -23.22
C PRO A 27 22.67 18.64 -24.10
N GLU A 28 23.83 17.97 -24.03
CA GLU A 28 24.03 16.73 -24.79
C GLU A 28 22.86 15.77 -24.52
N PRO A 29 22.25 15.19 -25.57
CA PRO A 29 21.14 14.27 -25.39
C PRO A 29 21.60 13.09 -24.53
N ILE A 30 20.85 12.82 -23.47
CA ILE A 30 21.10 11.70 -22.57
C ILE A 30 21.02 10.41 -23.41
N PRO A 31 22.05 9.55 -23.41
CA PRO A 31 22.03 8.36 -24.25
C PRO A 31 20.94 7.40 -23.78
N ASP A 32 20.12 6.94 -24.73
CA ASP A 32 19.14 5.88 -24.51
C ASP A 32 19.88 4.57 -24.18
N THR A 33 19.51 3.93 -23.08
CA THR A 33 20.16 2.70 -22.58
C THR A 33 19.12 1.74 -22.04
N GLY A 34 19.43 0.44 -21.95
CA GLY A 34 18.51 -0.53 -21.32
C GLY A 34 18.22 -0.22 -19.84
N SER A 35 19.05 0.60 -19.19
CA SER A 35 18.78 1.10 -17.84
C SER A 35 19.50 2.43 -17.56
N ILE A 36 18.79 3.36 -16.92
CA ILE A 36 19.29 4.66 -16.46
C ILE A 36 19.21 4.73 -14.94
N SER A 37 20.30 5.16 -14.29
CA SER A 37 20.31 5.50 -12.86
C SER A 37 20.18 7.01 -12.68
N LEU A 38 19.20 7.44 -11.89
CA LEU A 38 19.03 8.80 -11.40
C LEU A 38 19.67 8.91 -10.01
N VAL A 39 20.77 9.63 -9.90
CA VAL A 39 21.52 9.77 -8.64
C VAL A 39 21.33 11.19 -8.10
N PRO A 40 20.68 11.38 -6.93
CA PRO A 40 20.42 12.71 -6.41
C PRO A 40 21.72 13.37 -5.92
N ALA A 41 21.86 14.69 -6.15
CA ALA A 41 22.88 15.47 -5.45
C ALA A 41 22.52 15.60 -3.96
N PRO A 42 23.46 15.98 -3.07
CA PRO A 42 23.15 16.22 -1.67
C PRO A 42 22.01 17.25 -1.50
N GLY A 43 20.95 16.85 -0.79
CA GLY A 43 19.75 17.67 -0.58
C GLY A 43 18.70 17.58 -1.69
N THR A 44 18.96 16.83 -2.77
CA THR A 44 17.97 16.53 -3.80
C THR A 44 17.13 15.32 -3.38
N GLU A 45 15.81 15.47 -3.50
CA GLU A 45 14.82 14.40 -3.39
C GLU A 45 14.16 14.18 -4.75
N PHE A 46 13.78 12.93 -5.03
CA PHE A 46 12.87 12.60 -6.12
C PHE A 46 11.45 12.45 -5.60
N VAL A 47 10.47 12.99 -6.33
CA VAL A 47 9.05 12.76 -6.06
C VAL A 47 8.49 11.86 -7.15
N VAL A 48 7.89 10.76 -6.73
CA VAL A 48 7.18 9.83 -7.62
C VAL A 48 5.79 9.68 -7.04
N ASP A 49 4.79 10.01 -7.85
CA ASP A 49 3.43 10.29 -7.39
C ASP A 49 3.43 11.37 -6.28
N ASP A 50 3.18 10.97 -5.03
CA ASP A 50 3.15 11.86 -3.86
C ASP A 50 4.28 11.57 -2.84
N ASP A 51 5.07 10.53 -3.08
CA ASP A 51 6.10 10.06 -2.16
C ASP A 51 7.48 10.62 -2.51
N ARG A 52 8.28 10.87 -1.46
CA ARG A 52 9.61 11.50 -1.59
C ARG A 52 10.72 10.52 -1.27
N TYR A 53 11.63 10.38 -2.22
CA TYR A 53 12.71 9.40 -2.23
C TYR A 53 14.06 10.10 -2.20
N ARG A 54 14.97 9.58 -1.38
CA ARG A 54 16.33 10.14 -1.18
C ARG A 54 17.41 9.22 -1.75
N GLY A 55 17.06 8.00 -2.12
CA GLY A 55 17.94 7.03 -2.73
C GLY A 55 18.17 7.29 -4.23
N ARG A 56 19.07 6.48 -4.80
CA ARG A 56 19.22 6.39 -6.25
C ARG A 56 17.99 5.69 -6.83
N LEU A 57 17.41 6.23 -7.90
CA LEU A 57 16.36 5.54 -8.66
C LEU A 57 16.97 4.89 -9.90
N ASP A 58 16.79 3.58 -10.06
CA ASP A 58 17.12 2.87 -11.29
C ASP A 58 15.84 2.64 -12.09
N VAL A 59 15.89 3.04 -13.36
CA VAL A 59 14.87 2.76 -14.35
C VAL A 59 15.43 1.76 -15.35
N THR A 60 14.71 0.67 -15.59
CA THR A 60 15.13 -0.42 -16.49
C THR A 60 14.00 -0.75 -17.45
N ALA A 61 14.33 -0.90 -18.73
CA ALA A 61 13.39 -1.39 -19.74
C ALA A 61 13.33 -2.92 -19.72
N HIS A 62 12.12 -3.45 -19.81
CA HIS A 62 11.78 -4.87 -19.90
C HIS A 62 10.87 -5.11 -21.12
N ASP A 63 10.63 -6.37 -21.46
CA ASP A 63 9.80 -6.73 -22.62
C ASP A 63 8.33 -6.24 -22.49
N ASP A 64 7.88 -5.95 -21.28
CA ASP A 64 6.51 -5.56 -20.92
C ASP A 64 6.42 -4.17 -20.26
N GLY A 65 7.44 -3.33 -20.41
CA GLY A 65 7.44 -1.94 -19.94
C GLY A 65 8.65 -1.57 -19.09
N LEU A 66 8.53 -0.51 -18.31
CA LEU A 66 9.57 0.00 -17.43
C LEU A 66 9.39 -0.52 -16.01
N SER A 67 10.50 -0.67 -15.28
CA SER A 67 10.52 -0.79 -13.82
C SER A 67 11.23 0.39 -13.19
N LEU A 68 10.72 0.84 -12.06
CA LEU A 68 11.31 1.85 -11.20
C LEU A 68 11.72 1.23 -9.86
N VAL A 69 13.01 1.30 -9.53
CA VAL A 69 13.57 0.69 -8.32
C VAL A 69 14.39 1.71 -7.56
N GLU A 70 14.08 1.97 -6.28
CA GLU A 70 14.96 2.74 -5.41
C GLU A 70 16.04 1.84 -4.81
N GLN A 71 17.29 2.32 -4.81
CA GLN A 71 18.35 1.80 -3.97
C GLN A 71 18.56 2.70 -2.76
N VAL A 72 18.32 2.14 -1.58
CA VAL A 72 18.30 2.87 -0.32
C VAL A 72 19.08 2.11 0.75
N PRO A 73 19.84 2.78 1.64
CA PRO A 73 20.40 2.12 2.82
C PRO A 73 19.32 1.44 3.67
N LEU A 74 19.65 0.39 4.41
CA LEU A 74 18.67 -0.32 5.25
C LEU A 74 17.89 0.60 6.19
N ASP A 75 18.56 1.55 6.85
CA ASP A 75 17.89 2.48 7.76
C ASP A 75 17.00 3.47 7.00
N GLY A 76 17.37 3.83 5.77
CA GLY A 76 16.53 4.63 4.88
C GLY A 76 15.29 3.86 4.39
N TYR A 77 15.44 2.55 4.14
CA TYR A 77 14.31 1.68 3.86
C TYR A 77 13.33 1.66 5.04
N LEU A 78 13.84 1.43 6.24
CA LEU A 78 13.02 1.40 7.45
C LEU A 78 12.39 2.77 7.77
N ALA A 79 13.09 3.87 7.49
CA ALA A 79 12.55 5.22 7.60
C ALA A 79 11.28 5.41 6.74
N GLY A 80 11.24 4.80 5.55
CA GLY A 80 10.09 4.91 4.64
C GLY A 80 8.95 3.92 4.90
N ILE A 81 9.01 3.08 5.95
CA ILE A 81 7.93 2.15 6.27
C ILE A 81 6.71 2.89 6.85
N ALA A 82 5.61 2.91 6.10
CA ALA A 82 4.39 3.65 6.42
C ALA A 82 3.30 2.75 7.01
N GLU A 83 3.53 2.25 8.23
CA GLU A 83 2.68 1.21 8.83
C GLU A 83 1.89 1.66 10.05
N VAL A 84 2.50 2.48 10.91
CA VAL A 84 1.89 2.91 12.18
C VAL A 84 2.11 4.41 12.43
N PRO A 85 1.18 5.11 13.09
CA PRO A 85 1.38 6.50 13.48
C PRO A 85 2.59 6.67 14.39
N PHE A 86 3.48 7.61 14.06
CA PHE A 86 4.71 7.88 14.82
C PHE A 86 4.46 8.43 16.24
N SER A 87 3.25 8.92 16.51
CA SER A 87 2.81 9.34 17.85
C SER A 87 2.54 8.18 18.82
N TRP A 88 2.50 6.94 18.33
CA TRP A 88 2.29 5.74 19.16
C TRP A 88 3.43 5.50 20.16
N PRO A 89 3.20 4.71 21.23
CA PRO A 89 4.20 4.44 22.26
C PRO A 89 5.51 3.91 21.66
N GLN A 90 6.64 4.35 22.23
CA GLN A 90 7.97 4.01 21.69
C GLN A 90 8.20 2.50 21.57
N GLU A 91 7.71 1.71 22.54
CA GLU A 91 7.81 0.24 22.50
C GLU A 91 7.00 -0.38 21.35
N THR A 92 5.87 0.23 20.97
CA THR A 92 5.08 -0.18 19.79
C THR A 92 5.85 0.10 18.51
N LEU A 93 6.47 1.28 18.39
CA LEU A 93 7.31 1.64 17.24
C LEU A 93 8.52 0.70 17.11
N ARG A 94 9.19 0.39 18.23
CA ARG A 94 10.31 -0.57 18.28
C ARG A 94 9.87 -1.98 17.84
N ALA A 95 8.71 -2.44 18.29
CA ALA A 95 8.14 -3.72 17.83
C ALA A 95 7.87 -3.72 16.32
N GLN A 96 7.27 -2.66 15.79
CA GLN A 96 7.02 -2.52 14.35
C GLN A 96 8.34 -2.50 13.54
N ALA A 97 9.36 -1.77 13.99
CA ALA A 97 10.66 -1.71 13.31
C ALA A 97 11.33 -3.10 13.25
N VAL A 98 11.32 -3.85 14.36
CA VAL A 98 11.84 -5.23 14.38
C VAL A 98 11.04 -6.16 13.48
N ALA A 99 9.71 -6.12 13.54
CA ALA A 99 8.86 -6.94 12.67
C ALA A 99 9.11 -6.63 11.19
N ALA A 100 9.21 -5.35 10.83
CA ALA A 100 9.46 -4.92 9.46
C ALA A 100 10.84 -5.38 8.95
N ARG A 101 11.90 -5.17 9.74
CA ARG A 101 13.25 -5.65 9.42
C ARG A 101 13.32 -7.17 9.31
N THR A 102 12.57 -7.88 10.15
CA THR A 102 12.47 -9.35 10.10
C THR A 102 11.78 -9.81 8.82
N TYR A 103 10.70 -9.16 8.40
CA TYR A 103 10.01 -9.50 7.16
C TYR A 103 10.91 -9.30 5.94
N LEU A 104 11.66 -8.19 5.89
CA LEU A 104 12.70 -7.99 4.87
C LEU A 104 13.74 -9.11 4.88
N ALA A 105 14.30 -9.44 6.06
CA ALA A 105 15.30 -10.51 6.20
C ALA A 105 14.75 -11.87 5.73
N TRP A 106 13.50 -12.20 6.04
CA TRP A 106 12.83 -13.41 5.58
C TRP A 106 12.63 -13.42 4.06
N THR A 107 12.22 -12.28 3.49
CA THR A 107 12.02 -12.10 2.05
C THR A 107 13.32 -12.33 1.29
N LEU A 108 14.41 -11.73 1.77
CA LEU A 108 15.74 -11.86 1.18
C LEU A 108 16.30 -13.29 1.30
N ALA A 109 16.07 -13.96 2.43
CA ALA A 109 16.49 -15.34 2.63
C ALA A 109 15.78 -16.32 1.66
N GLY A 110 14.55 -16.01 1.24
CA GLY A 110 13.82 -16.76 0.22
C GLY A 110 14.31 -16.52 -1.22
N GLY A 111 15.12 -15.48 -1.43
CA GLY A 111 15.48 -14.99 -2.75
C GLY A 111 14.33 -14.29 -3.48
N ARG A 112 14.67 -13.58 -4.55
CA ARG A 112 13.66 -12.88 -5.37
C ARG A 112 12.73 -13.90 -6.04
N SER A 113 11.43 -13.60 -6.00
CA SER A 113 10.39 -14.39 -6.67
C SER A 113 9.34 -13.46 -7.31
N GLY A 114 8.49 -13.98 -8.19
CA GLY A 114 7.45 -13.21 -8.87
C GLY A 114 7.99 -11.94 -9.53
N SER A 115 7.33 -10.80 -9.29
CA SER A 115 7.73 -9.48 -9.80
C SER A 115 9.14 -9.08 -9.36
N GLY A 116 9.59 -9.44 -8.16
CA GLY A 116 10.96 -9.14 -7.72
C GLY A 116 12.01 -9.85 -8.58
N ALA A 117 11.73 -11.09 -9.01
CA ALA A 117 12.61 -11.83 -9.91
C ALA A 117 12.53 -11.27 -11.35
N ALA A 118 11.34 -10.89 -11.80
CA ALA A 118 11.11 -10.35 -13.14
C ALA A 118 11.75 -8.97 -13.35
N TYR A 119 11.53 -8.05 -12.40
CA TYR A 119 11.94 -6.64 -12.53
C TYR A 119 13.18 -6.28 -11.71
N GLY A 120 13.73 -7.24 -10.95
CA GLY A 120 15.06 -7.11 -10.35
C GLY A 120 15.13 -6.31 -9.04
N PHE A 121 14.10 -6.34 -8.20
CA PHE A 121 14.10 -5.73 -6.87
C PHE A 121 13.98 -6.76 -5.74
N ASP A 122 14.36 -6.37 -4.52
CA ASP A 122 14.37 -7.25 -3.35
C ASP A 122 13.01 -7.33 -2.66
N ILE A 123 12.30 -6.19 -2.58
CA ILE A 123 10.99 -6.07 -1.97
C ILE A 123 10.17 -5.00 -2.71
N CYS A 124 8.85 -5.16 -2.76
CA CYS A 124 7.95 -4.18 -3.37
C CYS A 124 7.49 -3.12 -2.36
N ALA A 125 7.12 -1.93 -2.84
CA ALA A 125 6.65 -0.82 -2.00
C ALA A 125 5.16 -0.89 -1.60
N THR A 126 4.42 -1.89 -2.08
CA THR A 126 2.97 -2.00 -1.93
C THR A 126 2.56 -2.91 -0.77
N ASP A 127 1.25 -2.95 -0.49
CA ASP A 127 0.65 -3.84 0.51
C ASP A 127 0.79 -5.34 0.21
N GLN A 128 1.29 -5.71 -0.98
CA GLN A 128 1.70 -7.07 -1.30
C GLN A 128 2.97 -7.48 -0.54
N CYS A 129 3.79 -6.51 -0.15
CA CYS A 129 4.99 -6.69 0.65
C CYS A 129 4.87 -5.91 1.96
N GLN A 130 5.30 -4.65 1.96
CA GLN A 130 5.23 -3.71 3.07
C GLN A 130 5.03 -2.32 2.47
N VAL A 131 4.19 -1.50 3.07
CA VAL A 131 3.93 -0.17 2.53
C VAL A 131 5.17 0.70 2.74
N TYR A 132 5.81 1.08 1.65
CA TYR A 132 7.00 1.93 1.64
C TYR A 132 6.70 3.23 0.88
N ALA A 133 6.76 4.35 1.59
CA ALA A 133 6.43 5.69 1.10
C ALA A 133 7.67 6.59 0.94
N GLY A 134 8.85 5.99 0.85
CA GLY A 134 10.11 6.71 0.72
C GLY A 134 10.58 7.40 2.00
N ALA A 135 11.84 7.82 2.01
CA ALA A 135 12.48 8.41 3.18
C ALA A 135 11.92 9.79 3.58
N GLY A 136 11.11 10.45 2.74
CA GLY A 136 10.43 11.69 3.12
C GLY A 136 9.30 11.50 4.14
N LEU A 137 8.91 10.25 4.43
CA LEU A 137 7.92 9.91 5.44
C LEU A 137 8.30 10.44 6.84
N VAL A 138 9.60 10.39 7.20
CA VAL A 138 10.08 10.82 8.53
C VAL A 138 10.20 12.33 8.70
N ASP A 139 9.88 13.11 7.66
CA ASP A 139 9.75 14.57 7.81
C ASP A 139 8.39 14.98 8.39
N GLN A 140 7.45 14.04 8.50
CA GLN A 140 6.16 14.26 9.13
C GLN A 140 6.30 14.43 10.65
N PRO A 141 5.30 15.01 11.33
CA PRO A 141 5.32 15.12 12.79
C PRO A 141 5.62 13.79 13.48
N ASP A 142 6.43 13.84 14.54
CA ASP A 142 6.91 12.69 15.32
C ASP A 142 7.86 11.74 14.55
N GLY A 143 8.30 12.07 13.32
CA GLY A 143 9.22 11.24 12.54
C GLY A 143 10.54 10.92 13.24
N GLU A 144 11.04 11.81 14.09
CA GLU A 144 12.21 11.58 14.93
C GLU A 144 12.02 10.41 15.91
N ARG A 145 10.79 10.16 16.38
CA ARG A 145 10.48 9.04 17.29
C ARG A 145 10.52 7.71 16.55
N TRP A 146 10.07 7.70 15.30
CA TRP A 146 10.20 6.52 14.44
C TRP A 146 11.68 6.20 14.19
N MET A 147 12.49 7.21 13.83
CA MET A 147 13.93 7.02 13.66
C MET A 147 14.60 6.54 14.95
N GLU A 148 14.22 7.08 16.12
CA GLU A 148 14.71 6.56 17.40
C GLU A 148 14.37 5.07 17.59
N ALA A 149 13.19 4.62 17.16
CA ALA A 149 12.81 3.21 17.24
C ALA A 149 13.62 2.33 16.29
N VAL A 150 13.86 2.80 15.06
CA VAL A 150 14.70 2.13 14.07
C VAL A 150 16.13 1.96 14.61
N ASP A 151 16.72 3.04 15.11
CA ASP A 151 18.08 3.09 15.65
C ASP A 151 18.23 2.24 16.92
N ALA A 152 17.29 2.36 17.87
CA ALA A 152 17.31 1.60 19.12
C ALA A 152 17.17 0.09 18.92
N THR A 153 16.69 -0.33 17.75
CA THR A 153 16.51 -1.75 17.37
C THR A 153 17.44 -2.18 16.23
N ALA A 154 18.49 -1.40 15.95
CA ALA A 154 19.43 -1.70 14.86
C ALA A 154 19.95 -3.15 14.92
N GLY A 155 19.88 -3.85 13.78
CA GLY A 155 20.29 -5.26 13.65
C GLY A 155 19.35 -6.28 14.29
N GLN A 156 18.32 -5.87 15.04
CA GLN A 156 17.42 -6.79 15.72
C GLN A 156 16.33 -7.33 14.80
N ILE A 157 16.17 -8.66 14.78
CA ILE A 157 15.11 -9.39 14.07
C ILE A 157 14.58 -10.55 14.91
N LEU A 158 13.48 -11.18 14.49
CA LEU A 158 13.01 -12.45 15.06
C LEU A 158 13.60 -13.63 14.29
N LEU A 159 14.21 -14.57 15.02
CA LEU A 159 14.73 -15.81 14.46
C LEU A 159 13.90 -17.00 14.93
N PHE A 160 13.60 -17.92 14.02
CA PHE A 160 13.07 -19.25 14.33
C PHE A 160 14.00 -20.30 13.74
N ASP A 161 14.48 -21.23 14.58
CA ASP A 161 15.44 -22.28 14.20
C ASP A 161 16.68 -21.73 13.46
N GLY A 162 17.19 -20.58 13.93
CA GLY A 162 18.38 -19.94 13.38
C GLY A 162 18.20 -19.18 12.07
N ALA A 163 17.00 -19.18 11.47
CA ALA A 163 16.65 -18.43 10.27
C ALA A 163 15.68 -17.27 10.58
N PRO A 164 15.63 -16.20 9.76
CA PRO A 164 14.63 -15.14 9.90
C PRO A 164 13.21 -15.72 9.93
N ALA A 165 12.42 -15.33 10.92
CA ALA A 165 11.03 -15.75 11.01
C ALA A 165 10.16 -14.96 10.01
N LEU A 166 9.12 -15.59 9.47
CA LEU A 166 8.09 -14.85 8.72
C LEU A 166 7.32 -13.93 9.68
N ALA A 167 7.66 -12.64 9.72
CA ALA A 167 7.08 -11.64 10.62
C ALA A 167 5.93 -10.86 9.97
N LEU A 168 4.84 -11.56 9.65
CA LEU A 168 3.62 -10.91 9.14
C LEU A 168 3.00 -9.99 10.21
N TYR A 169 2.36 -8.91 9.77
CA TYR A 169 1.61 -8.01 10.62
C TYR A 169 0.49 -7.32 9.81
N SER A 170 -0.55 -6.84 10.48
CA SER A 170 -1.65 -6.12 9.82
C SER A 170 -2.29 -5.11 10.76
N SER A 171 -3.07 -4.16 10.22
CA SER A 171 -3.68 -3.07 10.99
C SER A 171 -4.42 -3.54 12.24
N SER A 172 -5.44 -4.38 12.06
CA SER A 172 -6.27 -4.85 13.16
C SER A 172 -6.68 -6.29 12.95
N ALA A 173 -6.62 -7.07 14.03
CA ALA A 173 -7.03 -8.47 14.06
C ALA A 173 -8.42 -8.66 14.69
N GLY A 174 -9.06 -7.58 15.14
CA GLY A 174 -10.28 -7.67 15.93
C GLY A 174 -10.00 -8.33 17.28
N SER A 175 -10.72 -9.39 17.60
CA SER A 175 -10.55 -10.10 18.88
C SER A 175 -9.24 -10.90 19.00
N ARG A 176 -8.67 -11.38 17.88
CA ARG A 176 -7.45 -12.20 17.87
C ARG A 176 -6.82 -12.32 16.50
N THR A 177 -5.51 -12.52 16.48
CA THR A 177 -4.80 -12.93 15.28
C THR A 177 -5.04 -14.42 15.00
N ARG A 178 -4.74 -14.84 13.76
CA ARG A 178 -5.05 -16.16 13.21
C ARG A 178 -3.77 -16.92 12.84
N PRO A 179 -3.80 -18.26 12.89
CA PRO A 179 -2.77 -19.07 12.26
C PRO A 179 -2.57 -18.72 10.80
N VAL A 180 -1.32 -18.81 10.32
CA VAL A 180 -0.99 -18.49 8.92
C VAL A 180 -1.79 -19.35 7.92
N GLN A 181 -1.98 -20.63 8.23
CA GLN A 181 -2.69 -21.58 7.37
C GLN A 181 -4.21 -21.34 7.31
N ASP A 182 -4.79 -20.66 8.30
CA ASP A 182 -6.22 -20.34 8.32
C ASP A 182 -6.56 -19.21 7.32
N ILE A 183 -5.55 -18.44 6.91
CA ILE A 183 -5.71 -17.27 6.05
C ILE A 183 -5.09 -17.51 4.66
N PHE A 184 -3.85 -17.99 4.62
CA PHE A 184 -3.10 -18.18 3.38
C PHE A 184 -3.03 -19.64 2.93
N GLY A 185 -3.50 -20.59 3.74
CA GLY A 185 -3.25 -22.01 3.54
C GLY A 185 -1.77 -22.38 3.74
N GLY A 186 -1.39 -23.55 3.25
CA GLY A 186 0.00 -24.03 3.30
C GLY A 186 0.43 -24.53 4.68
N ASP A 187 1.75 -24.63 4.87
CA ASP A 187 2.33 -25.26 6.05
C ASP A 187 2.19 -24.40 7.31
N PRO A 188 1.79 -24.99 8.45
CA PRO A 188 1.70 -24.28 9.71
C PRO A 188 3.09 -23.79 10.14
N LYS A 189 3.13 -22.58 10.73
CA LYS A 189 4.35 -22.01 11.31
C LYS A 189 4.18 -21.99 12.84
N PRO A 190 5.06 -22.66 13.62
CA PRO A 190 4.89 -22.76 15.08
C PRO A 190 4.86 -21.42 15.82
N TYR A 191 5.37 -20.36 15.20
CA TYR A 191 5.37 -19.00 15.73
C TYR A 191 4.26 -18.10 15.16
N LEU A 192 3.42 -18.58 14.24
CA LEU A 192 2.23 -17.87 13.73
C LEU A 192 0.97 -18.70 13.99
N VAL A 193 0.61 -18.84 15.27
CA VAL A 193 -0.52 -19.66 15.74
C VAL A 193 -1.76 -18.84 16.14
N GLY A 194 -1.66 -17.51 16.07
CA GLY A 194 -2.69 -16.59 16.54
C GLY A 194 -2.63 -16.34 18.06
N ALA A 195 -2.95 -15.12 18.46
CA ALA A 195 -2.95 -14.66 19.84
C ALA A 195 -4.12 -13.70 20.09
N PRO A 196 -4.65 -13.59 21.32
CA PRO A 196 -5.64 -12.57 21.67
C PRO A 196 -5.15 -11.17 21.34
N SER A 197 -5.98 -10.30 20.77
CA SER A 197 -5.59 -8.93 20.43
C SER A 197 -6.35 -7.94 21.30
N PRO A 198 -5.69 -7.18 22.21
CA PRO A 198 -6.36 -6.31 23.17
C PRO A 198 -6.76 -4.95 22.58
N GLU A 199 -7.27 -4.92 21.35
CA GLU A 199 -7.42 -3.69 20.55
C GLU A 199 -8.83 -3.08 20.53
N ALA A 200 -9.83 -3.79 21.08
CA ALA A 200 -11.25 -3.44 20.93
C ALA A 200 -11.61 -1.99 21.32
N GLU A 201 -10.88 -1.40 22.27
CA GLU A 201 -11.13 -0.04 22.78
C GLU A 201 -10.32 1.05 22.04
N VAL A 202 -9.33 0.67 21.24
CA VAL A 202 -8.38 1.61 20.62
C VAL A 202 -8.42 1.60 19.11
N THR A 203 -9.07 0.62 18.48
CA THR A 203 -9.18 0.50 17.03
C THR A 203 -10.59 0.86 16.53
N PRO A 204 -10.70 1.66 15.46
CA PRO A 204 -12.00 1.91 14.82
C PRO A 204 -12.49 0.70 14.01
N PHE A 205 -11.68 -0.35 13.88
CA PHE A 205 -11.97 -1.55 13.10
C PHE A 205 -12.38 -2.75 13.97
N ALA A 206 -12.68 -2.51 15.25
CA ALA A 206 -13.03 -3.58 16.20
C ALA A 206 -14.24 -4.39 15.71
N ARG A 207 -15.17 -3.71 15.03
CA ARG A 207 -16.28 -4.30 14.31
C ARG A 207 -16.65 -3.44 13.13
N TRP A 208 -17.05 -4.06 12.03
CA TRP A 208 -17.61 -3.40 10.86
C TRP A 208 -18.79 -4.19 10.30
N GLU A 209 -19.67 -3.49 9.58
CA GLU A 209 -20.81 -4.08 8.90
C GLU A 209 -20.88 -3.56 7.47
N VAL A 210 -21.10 -4.46 6.52
CA VAL A 210 -21.25 -4.12 5.10
C VAL A 210 -22.51 -4.83 4.60
N SER A 211 -23.52 -4.06 4.22
CA SER A 211 -24.78 -4.59 3.72
C SER A 211 -24.91 -4.27 2.24
N VAL A 212 -25.14 -5.30 1.42
CA VAL A 212 -25.42 -5.17 -0.02
C VAL A 212 -26.72 -5.87 -0.38
N GLU A 213 -27.34 -5.43 -1.46
CA GLU A 213 -28.44 -6.16 -2.07
C GLU A 213 -27.95 -7.47 -2.69
N LEU A 214 -28.82 -8.49 -2.75
CA LEU A 214 -28.51 -9.78 -3.37
C LEU A 214 -28.10 -9.62 -4.84
N GLY A 215 -28.68 -8.66 -5.56
CA GLY A 215 -28.30 -8.35 -6.94
C GLY A 215 -26.86 -7.87 -7.05
N GLN A 216 -26.42 -7.00 -6.13
CA GLN A 216 -25.05 -6.49 -6.07
C GLN A 216 -24.06 -7.60 -5.71
N PHE A 217 -24.39 -8.42 -4.70
CA PHE A 217 -23.61 -9.60 -4.33
C PHE A 217 -23.38 -10.51 -5.54
N ARG A 218 -24.43 -10.84 -6.31
CA ARG A 218 -24.30 -11.64 -7.53
C ARG A 218 -23.43 -11.00 -8.60
N ALA A 219 -23.59 -9.70 -8.84
CA ALA A 219 -22.81 -8.98 -9.85
C ALA A 219 -21.31 -9.01 -9.52
N ILE A 220 -20.95 -8.77 -8.26
CA ILE A 220 -19.54 -8.82 -7.80
C ILE A 220 -18.98 -10.24 -7.94
N LEU A 221 -19.73 -11.26 -7.50
CA LEU A 221 -19.27 -12.64 -7.61
C LEU A 221 -19.14 -13.10 -9.06
N ALA A 222 -20.05 -12.71 -9.95
CA ALA A 222 -19.94 -13.00 -11.38
C ALA A 222 -18.69 -12.37 -11.99
N ALA A 223 -18.37 -11.12 -11.64
CA ALA A 223 -17.13 -10.46 -12.07
C ALA A 223 -15.85 -11.15 -11.54
N THR A 224 -15.97 -11.86 -10.41
CA THR A 224 -14.89 -12.65 -9.79
C THR A 224 -14.81 -14.08 -10.35
N GLY A 225 -15.72 -14.49 -11.24
CA GLY A 225 -15.76 -15.83 -11.82
C GLY A 225 -16.63 -16.84 -11.07
N TYR A 226 -17.44 -16.40 -10.11
CA TYR A 226 -18.36 -17.23 -9.32
C TYR A 226 -19.84 -16.84 -9.58
N PRO A 227 -20.38 -17.04 -10.79
CA PRO A 227 -21.77 -16.69 -11.08
C PRO A 227 -22.73 -17.53 -10.23
N ILE A 228 -23.61 -16.85 -9.49
CA ILE A 228 -24.69 -17.50 -8.74
C ILE A 228 -25.98 -17.37 -9.55
N GLY A 229 -26.61 -18.49 -9.88
CA GLY A 229 -27.91 -18.57 -10.57
C GLY A 229 -29.09 -18.83 -9.63
N GLY A 230 -30.30 -18.98 -10.18
CA GLY A 230 -31.48 -19.46 -9.43
C GLY A 230 -31.92 -18.63 -8.22
N ARG A 231 -32.83 -19.17 -7.42
CA ARG A 231 -33.19 -18.63 -6.10
C ARG A 231 -32.06 -18.97 -5.12
N VAL A 232 -31.63 -17.99 -4.32
CA VAL A 232 -30.70 -18.25 -3.21
C VAL A 232 -31.54 -18.56 -1.98
N ASP A 233 -31.24 -19.70 -1.35
CA ASP A 233 -31.97 -20.20 -0.18
C ASP A 233 -31.19 -19.87 1.09
N ASP A 234 -29.86 -19.91 1.01
CA ASP A 234 -28.98 -19.66 2.16
C ASP A 234 -27.60 -19.17 1.70
N ILE A 235 -26.96 -18.35 2.54
CA ILE A 235 -25.57 -17.93 2.41
C ILE A 235 -24.92 -18.02 3.79
N THR A 236 -23.96 -18.93 3.94
CA THR A 236 -23.29 -19.17 5.22
C THR A 236 -21.77 -19.10 5.06
N VAL A 237 -21.08 -18.79 6.16
CA VAL A 237 -19.62 -18.90 6.24
C VAL A 237 -19.29 -20.21 6.93
N ALA A 238 -18.61 -21.11 6.22
CA ALA A 238 -18.05 -22.33 6.76
C ALA A 238 -16.63 -22.05 7.24
N THR A 239 -16.44 -21.97 8.56
CA THR A 239 -15.16 -21.73 9.21
C THR A 239 -14.66 -23.03 9.87
N PRO A 240 -13.53 -23.59 9.42
CA PRO A 240 -12.89 -24.72 10.09
C PRO A 240 -12.48 -24.37 11.54
N PRO A 241 -12.22 -25.36 12.40
CA PRO A 241 -11.53 -25.12 13.66
C PRO A 241 -10.21 -24.39 13.44
N ILE A 242 -9.78 -23.61 14.44
CA ILE A 242 -8.54 -22.83 14.36
C ILE A 242 -7.36 -23.77 14.07
N GLY A 243 -6.59 -23.45 13.04
CA GLY A 243 -5.43 -24.21 12.59
C GLY A 243 -5.75 -25.30 11.56
N GLU A 244 -7.02 -25.55 11.23
CA GLU A 244 -7.46 -26.59 10.30
C GLU A 244 -7.72 -26.08 8.87
N GLY A 245 -7.38 -24.81 8.58
CA GLY A 245 -7.37 -24.28 7.22
C GLY A 245 -8.38 -23.16 6.96
N THR A 246 -8.58 -22.85 5.68
CA THR A 246 -9.23 -21.61 5.25
C THR A 246 -10.76 -21.67 5.28
N ALA A 247 -11.37 -20.54 5.65
CA ALA A 247 -12.82 -20.38 5.62
C ALA A 247 -13.36 -20.20 4.19
N SER A 248 -14.61 -20.64 3.97
CA SER A 248 -15.31 -20.49 2.69
C SER A 248 -16.74 -19.99 2.90
N VAL A 249 -17.24 -19.18 1.96
CA VAL A 249 -18.65 -18.84 1.84
C VAL A 249 -19.35 -19.92 1.03
N VAL A 250 -20.44 -20.47 1.57
CA VAL A 250 -21.28 -21.46 0.91
C VAL A 250 -22.59 -20.80 0.51
N VAL A 251 -22.86 -20.72 -0.79
CA VAL A 251 -24.11 -20.21 -1.34
C VAL A 251 -24.95 -21.39 -1.81
N ALA A 252 -26.08 -21.63 -1.12
CA ALA A 252 -27.06 -22.60 -1.55
C ALA A 252 -28.05 -21.91 -2.51
N SER A 253 -28.04 -22.31 -3.77
CA SER A 253 -28.89 -21.70 -4.81
C SER A 253 -29.44 -22.75 -5.77
N GLY A 254 -30.61 -22.51 -6.32
CA GLY A 254 -31.18 -23.48 -7.26
C GLY A 254 -32.53 -23.10 -7.83
N VAL A 255 -33.10 -24.06 -8.55
CA VAL A 255 -34.47 -24.04 -9.05
C VAL A 255 -35.29 -25.08 -8.29
N VAL A 256 -36.61 -24.96 -8.29
CA VAL A 256 -37.47 -25.93 -7.59
C VAL A 256 -37.14 -27.36 -8.04
N GLY A 257 -36.65 -28.19 -7.10
CA GLY A 257 -36.25 -29.58 -7.35
C GLY A 257 -34.75 -29.83 -7.58
N SER A 258 -33.90 -28.79 -7.61
CA SER A 258 -32.43 -28.92 -7.71
C SER A 258 -31.73 -27.84 -6.87
N LEU A 259 -30.87 -28.24 -5.94
CA LEU A 259 -30.07 -27.33 -5.10
C LEU A 259 -28.59 -27.50 -5.41
N ASP A 260 -27.97 -26.45 -5.90
CA ASP A 260 -26.53 -26.36 -6.10
C ASP A 260 -25.89 -25.62 -4.92
N ARG A 261 -24.68 -26.04 -4.56
CA ARG A 261 -23.85 -25.35 -3.56
C ARG A 261 -22.60 -24.82 -4.23
N VAL A 262 -22.48 -23.49 -4.27
CA VAL A 262 -21.26 -22.83 -4.71
C VAL A 262 -20.42 -22.54 -3.47
N VAL A 263 -19.23 -23.12 -3.41
CA VAL A 263 -18.26 -22.91 -2.33
C VAL A 263 -17.19 -21.95 -2.82
N ILE A 264 -17.06 -20.82 -2.14
CA ILE A 264 -16.18 -19.72 -2.55
C ILE A 264 -15.22 -19.45 -1.39
N PRO A 265 -13.89 -19.56 -1.57
CA PRO A 265 -12.95 -19.20 -0.52
C PRO A 265 -13.17 -17.77 -0.05
N VAL A 266 -13.07 -17.51 1.26
CA VAL A 266 -13.22 -16.15 1.81
C VAL A 266 -12.21 -15.17 1.18
N ALA A 267 -11.01 -15.65 0.82
CA ALA A 267 -10.02 -14.87 0.09
C ALA A 267 -10.55 -14.34 -1.25
N GLU A 268 -11.33 -15.14 -1.99
CA GLU A 268 -11.93 -14.75 -3.27
C GLU A 268 -13.12 -13.80 -3.07
N ILE A 269 -13.91 -13.99 -2.00
CA ILE A 269 -14.95 -13.01 -1.63
C ILE A 269 -14.32 -11.65 -1.35
N ARG A 270 -13.30 -11.60 -0.49
CA ARG A 270 -12.59 -10.35 -0.14
C ARG A 270 -11.96 -9.71 -1.37
N ARG A 271 -11.23 -10.49 -2.19
CA ARG A 271 -10.61 -10.01 -3.43
C ARG A 271 -11.66 -9.43 -4.38
N GLY A 272 -12.73 -10.18 -4.64
CA GLY A 272 -13.80 -9.79 -5.56
C GLY A 272 -14.50 -8.50 -5.14
N PHE A 273 -14.89 -8.42 -3.86
CA PHE A 273 -15.53 -7.21 -3.32
C PHE A 273 -14.60 -6.00 -3.35
N ASN A 274 -13.34 -6.15 -2.95
CA ASN A 274 -12.42 -5.01 -2.94
C ASN A 274 -12.03 -4.55 -4.35
N ARG A 275 -11.91 -5.47 -5.31
CA ARG A 275 -11.55 -5.15 -6.69
C ARG A 275 -12.71 -4.58 -7.50
N TYR A 276 -13.87 -5.21 -7.44
CA TYR A 276 -15.00 -4.89 -8.33
C TYR A 276 -16.09 -4.08 -7.64
N GLY A 277 -16.22 -4.15 -6.31
CA GLY A 277 -17.28 -3.49 -5.55
C GLY A 277 -17.31 -1.97 -5.77
N PRO A 278 -16.21 -1.22 -5.50
CA PRO A 278 -16.18 0.22 -5.69
C PRO A 278 -16.43 0.66 -7.14
N ALA A 279 -15.97 -0.12 -8.13
CA ALA A 279 -16.17 0.20 -9.54
C ALA A 279 -17.63 -0.04 -10.00
N LEU A 280 -18.24 -1.14 -9.55
CA LEU A 280 -19.62 -1.50 -9.92
C LEU A 280 -20.66 -0.70 -9.12
N PHE A 281 -20.36 -0.38 -7.87
CA PHE A 281 -21.28 0.24 -6.92
C PHE A 281 -20.60 1.35 -6.08
N PRO A 282 -20.10 2.43 -6.71
CA PRO A 282 -19.34 3.49 -6.02
C PRO A 282 -20.16 4.26 -4.99
N TRP A 283 -21.50 4.22 -5.08
CA TRP A 283 -22.39 4.82 -4.08
C TRP A 283 -22.55 3.94 -2.83
N ALA A 284 -22.18 2.66 -2.91
CA ALA A 284 -22.43 1.64 -1.88
C ALA A 284 -21.16 1.22 -1.14
N LEU A 285 -20.06 1.13 -1.89
CA LEU A 285 -18.82 0.49 -1.46
C LEU A 285 -17.63 1.43 -1.76
N PRO A 286 -16.69 1.59 -0.81
CA PRO A 286 -16.72 1.08 0.57
C PRO A 286 -17.86 1.65 1.42
N ALA A 287 -18.43 0.84 2.31
CA ALA A 287 -19.49 1.28 3.20
C ALA A 287 -18.94 2.23 4.29
N PRO A 288 -19.76 3.13 4.85
CA PRO A 288 -19.32 3.95 5.98
C PRO A 288 -19.12 3.11 7.24
N ARG A 289 -18.14 3.51 8.05
CA ARG A 289 -17.94 3.05 9.43
C ARG A 289 -18.97 3.65 10.37
N ALA A 290 -19.00 3.16 11.60
CA ALA A 290 -19.87 3.67 12.66
C ALA A 290 -19.65 5.16 12.98
N ASP A 291 -18.44 5.69 12.74
CA ASP A 291 -18.10 7.10 12.94
C ASP A 291 -18.34 7.98 11.70
N GLY A 292 -18.94 7.43 10.65
CA GLY A 292 -19.30 8.15 9.42
C GLY A 292 -18.17 8.29 8.40
N LEU A 293 -16.93 7.89 8.73
CA LEU A 293 -15.83 7.83 7.76
C LEU A 293 -15.95 6.56 6.90
N PRO A 294 -15.50 6.57 5.64
CA PRO A 294 -15.54 5.36 4.81
C PRO A 294 -14.68 4.24 5.40
N LEU A 295 -15.11 2.99 5.25
CA LEU A 295 -14.22 1.85 5.44
C LEU A 295 -13.05 1.93 4.45
N PRO A 296 -11.86 1.45 4.83
CA PRO A 296 -10.68 1.52 3.96
C PRO A 296 -10.84 0.66 2.70
N GLN A 297 -11.77 -0.30 2.69
CA GLN A 297 -12.08 -1.17 1.56
C GLN A 297 -13.46 -1.83 1.75
N ALA A 298 -14.01 -2.39 0.67
CA ALA A 298 -15.35 -2.98 0.66
C ALA A 298 -15.53 -4.12 1.68
N ILE A 299 -14.55 -5.01 1.83
CA ILE A 299 -14.50 -6.08 2.83
C ILE A 299 -13.14 -6.01 3.54
N PRO A 300 -13.05 -5.42 4.74
CA PRO A 300 -11.78 -5.13 5.43
C PRO A 300 -10.91 -6.34 5.78
N SER A 301 -11.50 -7.46 6.19
CA SER A 301 -10.74 -8.61 6.73
C SER A 301 -11.27 -9.95 6.22
N TYR A 302 -10.55 -11.02 6.61
CA TYR A 302 -10.92 -12.41 6.34
C TYR A 302 -11.85 -12.98 7.44
N THR A 303 -12.10 -12.22 8.51
CA THR A 303 -12.88 -12.67 9.65
C THR A 303 -14.24 -11.98 9.64
N PHE A 304 -15.25 -12.67 9.09
CA PHE A 304 -16.63 -12.20 9.10
C PHE A 304 -17.63 -13.35 9.11
N THR A 305 -18.86 -13.05 9.53
CA THR A 305 -20.05 -13.86 9.30
C THR A 305 -20.95 -13.18 8.28
N ILE A 306 -21.85 -13.95 7.65
CA ILE A 306 -22.86 -13.43 6.75
C ILE A 306 -24.25 -13.66 7.36
N HIS A 307 -25.07 -12.62 7.37
CA HIS A 307 -26.51 -12.69 7.60
C HIS A 307 -27.22 -12.48 6.27
N TYR A 308 -28.00 -13.46 5.84
CA TYR A 308 -28.77 -13.40 4.60
C TYR A 308 -30.26 -13.28 4.87
N ILE A 309 -30.89 -12.28 4.25
CA ILE A 309 -32.33 -12.09 4.25
C ILE A 309 -32.82 -12.31 2.81
N PRO A 310 -33.60 -13.37 2.52
CA PRO A 310 -34.09 -13.62 1.17
C PRO A 310 -35.14 -12.58 0.75
N PRO A 311 -35.29 -12.31 -0.57
CA PRO A 311 -36.36 -11.46 -1.03
C PRO A 311 -37.73 -12.08 -0.68
N PRO A 312 -38.75 -11.27 -0.33
CA PRO A 312 -40.06 -11.80 0.01
C PRO A 312 -40.66 -12.60 -1.16
N VAL A 313 -41.23 -13.75 -0.81
CA VAL A 313 -41.93 -14.62 -1.77
C VAL A 313 -43.26 -13.95 -2.15
N ARG A 314 -43.48 -13.65 -3.43
CA ARG A 314 -44.77 -13.13 -3.92
C ARG A 314 -45.88 -14.15 -3.60
N GLY A 315 -46.88 -13.74 -2.80
CA GLY A 315 -48.13 -14.51 -2.59
C GLY A 315 -48.41 -15.07 -1.18
N LEU A 316 -47.57 -14.83 -0.17
CA LEU A 316 -47.84 -15.21 1.24
C LEU A 316 -48.12 -13.97 2.13
N PRO A 317 -49.07 -14.03 3.08
CA PRO A 317 -49.44 -12.88 3.91
C PRO A 317 -48.29 -12.43 4.84
N ARG A 318 -47.97 -11.13 4.78
CA ARG A 318 -46.89 -10.44 5.53
C ARG A 318 -47.10 -10.52 7.05
N ARG A 319 -46.15 -11.13 7.76
CA ARG A 319 -45.96 -11.00 9.23
C ARG A 319 -44.51 -10.64 9.58
N LEU A 320 -43.85 -9.82 8.75
CA LEU A 320 -42.51 -9.30 9.06
C LEU A 320 -42.59 -7.79 9.36
N PRO A 321 -41.73 -7.26 10.27
CA PRO A 321 -41.69 -5.84 10.63
C PRO A 321 -41.45 -4.92 9.42
N ALA A 322 -41.90 -3.67 9.54
CA ALA A 322 -41.96 -2.69 8.46
C ALA A 322 -40.61 -2.13 7.98
N ASP A 323 -39.48 -2.65 8.44
CA ASP A 323 -38.15 -2.20 7.99
C ASP A 323 -37.65 -3.01 6.77
N ASP A 324 -38.38 -4.06 6.35
CA ASP A 324 -38.10 -4.94 5.19
C ASP A 324 -38.65 -4.41 3.83
N LEU A 325 -38.91 -3.11 3.72
CA LEU A 325 -39.79 -2.55 2.69
C LEU A 325 -39.13 -2.17 1.36
N GLU A 326 -38.50 -3.10 0.62
CA GLU A 326 -38.35 -2.97 -0.86
C GLU A 326 -38.40 -4.27 -1.67
N GLY A 327 -38.56 -5.44 -1.05
CA GLY A 327 -38.69 -6.69 -1.80
C GLY A 327 -37.39 -7.21 -2.44
N VAL A 328 -36.24 -6.65 -2.05
CA VAL A 328 -34.91 -7.05 -2.48
C VAL A 328 -34.26 -7.87 -1.37
N GLY A 329 -33.63 -9.00 -1.72
CA GLY A 329 -32.86 -9.78 -0.75
C GLY A 329 -31.61 -9.04 -0.30
N ARG A 330 -31.15 -9.26 0.92
CA ARG A 330 -30.01 -8.54 1.52
C ARG A 330 -28.95 -9.52 2.02
N VAL A 331 -27.68 -9.19 1.77
CA VAL A 331 -26.51 -9.91 2.26
C VAL A 331 -25.71 -8.95 3.13
N THR A 332 -25.62 -9.26 4.43
CA THR A 332 -24.91 -8.42 5.39
C THR A 332 -23.70 -9.16 5.94
N PHE A 333 -22.52 -8.63 5.65
CA PHE A 333 -21.26 -9.06 6.24
C PHE A 333 -21.07 -8.36 7.58
N VAL A 334 -20.80 -9.12 8.63
CA VAL A 334 -20.43 -8.59 9.95
C VAL A 334 -19.06 -9.14 10.28
N GLY A 335 -18.07 -8.26 10.37
CA GLY A 335 -16.69 -8.68 10.58
C GLY A 335 -15.96 -7.84 11.61
N GLU A 336 -14.71 -8.23 11.83
CA GLU A 336 -13.79 -7.60 12.76
C GLU A 336 -12.40 -7.45 12.14
N GLY A 337 -11.65 -6.45 12.58
CA GLY A 337 -10.30 -6.18 12.12
C GLY A 337 -10.21 -5.62 10.71
N TRP A 338 -8.98 -5.30 10.30
CA TRP A 338 -8.62 -4.83 8.96
C TRP A 338 -7.24 -5.38 8.59
N GLY A 339 -7.19 -6.07 7.45
CA GLY A 339 -6.01 -6.80 6.98
C GLY A 339 -6.14 -8.31 7.18
N HIS A 340 -5.02 -9.02 7.07
CA HIS A 340 -5.01 -10.49 7.07
C HIS A 340 -5.04 -11.12 8.48
N SER A 341 -4.77 -10.34 9.54
CA SER A 341 -4.86 -10.80 10.94
C SER A 341 -3.88 -11.92 11.31
N VAL A 342 -2.74 -12.04 10.63
CA VAL A 342 -1.71 -13.07 10.92
C VAL A 342 -0.48 -12.38 11.51
N GLY A 343 0.11 -12.97 12.55
CA GLY A 343 1.26 -12.38 13.24
C GLY A 343 0.84 -11.21 14.14
N MET A 344 1.48 -10.05 14.01
CA MET A 344 1.23 -8.90 14.89
C MET A 344 0.05 -8.03 14.43
N SER A 345 -0.90 -7.77 15.34
CA SER A 345 -1.90 -6.71 15.16
C SER A 345 -1.26 -5.37 15.52
N GLN A 346 -1.25 -4.39 14.61
CA GLN A 346 -0.67 -3.07 14.88
C GLN A 346 -1.44 -2.36 16.00
N TYR A 347 -2.77 -2.32 15.95
CA TYR A 347 -3.58 -1.77 17.04
C TYR A 347 -3.52 -2.61 18.32
N GLY A 348 -3.30 -3.93 18.21
CA GLY A 348 -3.03 -4.79 19.36
C GLY A 348 -1.70 -4.47 20.04
N ALA A 349 -0.64 -4.22 19.26
CA ALA A 349 0.65 -3.75 19.73
C ALA A 349 0.57 -2.34 20.33
N TYR A 350 -0.24 -1.46 19.76
CA TYR A 350 -0.55 -0.14 20.33
C TYR A 350 -1.20 -0.27 21.71
N ALA A 351 -2.23 -1.11 21.84
CA ALA A 351 -2.90 -1.35 23.12
C ALA A 351 -1.96 -1.92 24.19
N LEU A 352 -1.05 -2.83 23.81
CA LEU A 352 -0.01 -3.36 24.71
C LEU A 352 1.01 -2.28 25.08
N GLY A 353 1.45 -1.46 24.13
CA GLY A 353 2.34 -0.33 24.38
C GLY A 353 1.72 0.71 25.34
N LEU A 354 0.42 1.01 25.20
CA LEU A 354 -0.31 1.86 26.15
C LEU A 354 -0.37 1.29 27.57
N ARG A 355 -0.25 -0.04 27.71
CA ARG A 355 -0.18 -0.74 29.01
C ARG A 355 1.25 -0.85 29.55
N GLY A 356 2.24 -0.28 28.85
CA GLY A 356 3.64 -0.30 29.24
C GLY A 356 4.38 -1.58 28.89
N GLU A 357 3.84 -2.41 27.99
CA GLU A 357 4.54 -3.60 27.52
C GLU A 357 5.77 -3.22 26.67
N THR A 358 6.84 -4.02 26.81
CA THR A 358 8.08 -3.82 26.06
C THR A 358 7.95 -4.31 24.62
N ALA A 359 8.79 -3.81 23.71
CA ALA A 359 8.82 -4.30 22.33
C ALA A 359 9.04 -5.81 22.26
N ALA A 360 9.94 -6.35 23.10
CA ALA A 360 10.18 -7.78 23.19
C ALA A 360 8.94 -8.55 23.68
N GLY A 361 8.21 -8.01 24.65
CA GLY A 361 6.96 -8.62 25.13
C GLY A 361 5.82 -8.55 24.12
N ILE A 362 5.68 -7.45 23.39
CA ILE A 362 4.72 -7.30 22.28
C ILE A 362 5.00 -8.35 21.21
N LEU A 363 6.25 -8.47 20.77
CA LEU A 363 6.65 -9.43 19.74
C LEU A 363 6.46 -10.87 20.23
N ALA A 364 6.87 -11.17 21.48
CA ALA A 364 6.67 -12.49 22.07
C ALA A 364 5.18 -12.86 22.16
N HIS A 365 4.29 -11.89 22.44
CA HIS A 365 2.85 -12.12 22.48
C HIS A 365 2.30 -12.55 21.12
N PHE A 366 2.69 -11.88 20.03
CA PHE A 366 2.15 -12.15 18.70
C PHE A 366 2.87 -13.25 17.91
N TYR A 367 4.15 -13.49 18.21
CA TYR A 367 4.99 -14.47 17.53
C TYR A 367 5.35 -15.67 18.44
N ASN A 368 4.44 -16.04 19.33
CA ASN A 368 4.52 -17.24 20.18
C ASN A 368 5.85 -17.40 20.94
N GLY A 369 6.29 -16.34 21.60
CA GLY A 369 7.49 -16.32 22.44
C GLY A 369 8.79 -15.93 21.73
N LEU A 370 8.76 -15.66 20.43
CA LEU A 370 9.93 -15.12 19.74
C LEU A 370 10.27 -13.72 20.26
N VAL A 371 11.54 -13.51 20.58
CA VAL A 371 12.09 -12.24 21.04
C VAL A 371 13.14 -11.72 20.06
N PRO A 372 13.39 -10.40 20.02
CA PRO A 372 14.43 -9.81 19.19
C PRO A 372 15.80 -10.42 19.47
N GLN A 373 16.54 -10.74 18.40
CA GLN A 373 17.90 -11.27 18.41
C GLN A 373 18.74 -10.51 17.39
N ASP A 374 20.06 -10.53 17.57
CA ASP A 374 20.96 -10.00 16.53
C ASP A 374 20.86 -10.85 15.25
N GLY A 375 20.48 -10.19 14.16
CA GLY A 375 20.42 -10.78 12.84
C GLY A 375 20.91 -9.82 11.76
N ALA A 376 21.83 -8.91 12.09
CA ALA A 376 22.41 -7.99 11.12
C ALA A 376 22.95 -8.70 9.86
N ARG A 377 23.46 -9.92 10.01
CA ARG A 377 23.94 -10.75 8.88
C ARG A 377 22.88 -11.16 7.85
N PHE A 378 21.59 -11.01 8.17
CA PHE A 378 20.48 -11.42 7.29
C PHE A 378 19.90 -10.25 6.48
N VAL A 379 20.41 -9.04 6.68
CA VAL A 379 19.98 -7.83 5.98
C VAL A 379 21.19 -7.18 5.31
N PRO A 380 21.06 -6.66 4.08
CA PRO A 380 22.12 -5.99 3.37
C PRO A 380 22.26 -4.54 3.82
N ASP A 381 23.40 -3.92 3.49
CA ASP A 381 23.60 -2.48 3.70
C ASP A 381 22.71 -1.63 2.77
N GLN A 382 22.30 -2.19 1.62
CA GLN A 382 21.47 -1.56 0.60
C GLN A 382 20.30 -2.46 0.23
N VAL A 383 19.10 -1.89 0.18
CA VAL A 383 17.85 -2.55 -0.20
C VAL A 383 17.41 -2.01 -1.55
N ARG A 384 16.99 -2.90 -2.46
CA ARG A 384 16.36 -2.53 -3.72
C ARG A 384 14.85 -2.61 -3.59
N VAL A 385 14.19 -1.47 -3.55
CA VAL A 385 12.73 -1.37 -3.38
C VAL A 385 12.08 -1.11 -4.73
N GLY A 386 11.24 -2.04 -5.20
CA GLY A 386 10.44 -1.85 -6.41
C GLY A 386 9.30 -0.88 -6.14
N LEU A 387 9.38 0.32 -6.72
CA LEU A 387 8.37 1.38 -6.58
C LEU A 387 7.23 1.19 -7.58
N ASP A 388 7.57 0.87 -8.84
CA ASP A 388 6.59 0.63 -9.91
C ASP A 388 7.17 -0.29 -10.99
N TRP A 389 6.32 -1.00 -11.74
CA TRP A 389 6.76 -1.93 -12.80
C TRP A 389 5.67 -2.28 -13.82
N GLY A 390 6.10 -2.58 -15.05
CA GLY A 390 5.20 -2.87 -16.17
C GLY A 390 4.56 -1.62 -16.75
N GLU A 391 5.20 -0.46 -16.57
CA GLU A 391 4.66 0.85 -16.96
C GLU A 391 5.20 1.30 -18.31
N ASP A 392 4.35 1.80 -19.19
CA ASP A 392 4.78 2.37 -20.49
C ASP A 392 5.54 3.70 -20.30
N MET A 393 5.21 4.43 -19.24
CA MET A 393 5.78 5.74 -18.91
C MET A 393 5.86 5.91 -17.40
N LEU A 394 7.00 6.42 -16.92
CA LEU A 394 7.20 6.85 -15.54
C LEU A 394 7.37 8.37 -15.48
N HIS A 395 6.88 8.98 -14.40
CA HIS A 395 7.06 10.39 -14.12
C HIS A 395 7.84 10.57 -12.83
N VAL A 396 8.89 11.39 -12.86
CA VAL A 396 9.75 11.68 -11.71
C VAL A 396 9.98 13.18 -11.63
N VAL A 397 9.74 13.77 -10.45
CA VAL A 397 10.10 15.17 -10.18
C VAL A 397 11.41 15.18 -9.40
N ALA A 398 12.40 15.93 -9.85
CA ALA A 398 13.62 16.19 -9.11
C ALA A 398 13.54 17.56 -8.44
N THR A 399 13.63 17.62 -7.11
CA THR A 399 13.59 18.88 -6.34
C THR A 399 14.88 19.71 -6.44
N GLY A 400 15.95 19.10 -6.95
CA GLY A 400 17.29 19.66 -7.07
C GLY A 400 18.08 18.98 -8.19
N PRO A 401 19.35 19.35 -8.39
CA PRO A 401 20.21 18.72 -9.39
C PRO A 401 20.42 17.22 -9.15
N PHE A 402 20.59 16.47 -10.23
CA PHE A 402 20.86 15.03 -10.18
C PHE A 402 21.75 14.58 -11.35
N GLN A 403 22.29 13.37 -11.28
CA GLN A 403 23.03 12.75 -12.37
C GLN A 403 22.17 11.69 -13.05
N ALA A 404 22.20 11.65 -14.38
CA ALA A 404 21.67 10.54 -15.18
C ALA A 404 22.64 10.21 -16.32
N SER A 405 23.04 8.95 -16.43
CA SER A 405 23.97 8.48 -17.48
C SER A 405 25.27 9.30 -17.62
N GLY A 406 25.78 9.84 -16.50
CA GLY A 406 26.99 10.67 -16.47
C GLY A 406 26.78 12.15 -16.84
N VAL A 407 25.54 12.58 -17.07
CA VAL A 407 25.15 13.96 -17.33
C VAL A 407 24.51 14.56 -16.07
N THR A 408 24.88 15.78 -15.73
CA THR A 408 24.24 16.55 -14.65
C THR A 408 23.00 17.24 -15.21
N LEU A 409 21.87 17.05 -14.55
CA LEU A 409 20.57 17.60 -14.91
C LEU A 409 20.05 18.46 -13.75
N ASP A 410 19.31 19.51 -14.10
CA ASP A 410 18.71 20.42 -13.13
C ASP A 410 17.42 19.85 -12.52
N ALA A 411 16.92 20.51 -11.48
CA ALA A 411 15.60 20.26 -10.93
C ALA A 411 14.50 20.39 -12.00
N GLY A 412 13.41 19.64 -11.85
CA GLY A 412 12.25 19.74 -12.74
C GLY A 412 11.49 18.44 -12.87
N ASP A 413 10.54 18.45 -13.81
CA ASP A 413 9.66 17.33 -14.11
C ASP A 413 10.24 16.52 -15.27
N TRP A 414 10.38 15.21 -15.05
CA TRP A 414 11.01 14.29 -15.99
C TRP A 414 10.08 13.14 -16.33
N GLN A 415 10.08 12.76 -17.60
CA GLN A 415 9.40 11.58 -18.11
C GLN A 415 10.44 10.56 -18.58
N LEU A 416 10.21 9.30 -18.19
CA LEU A 416 10.94 8.16 -18.70
C LEU A 416 9.98 7.28 -19.50
N THR A 417 10.36 6.94 -20.73
CA THR A 417 9.54 6.12 -21.64
C THR A 417 10.39 4.99 -22.20
N ASP A 418 9.79 3.82 -22.42
CA ASP A 418 10.43 2.79 -23.23
C ASP A 418 10.37 3.16 -24.73
N GLN A 419 11.53 3.16 -25.39
CA GLN A 419 11.67 3.27 -26.83
C GLN A 419 12.44 2.08 -27.38
N ALA A 420 11.68 1.02 -27.72
CA ALA A 420 12.20 -0.21 -28.30
C ALA A 420 13.25 -0.93 -27.42
N GLY A 421 12.96 -1.05 -26.12
CA GLY A 421 13.82 -1.71 -25.13
C GLY A 421 14.92 -0.79 -24.57
N LEU A 422 14.80 0.52 -24.78
CA LEU A 422 15.72 1.53 -24.25
C LEU A 422 14.94 2.58 -23.47
N VAL A 423 15.45 2.92 -22.29
CA VAL A 423 14.92 3.98 -21.46
C VAL A 423 15.34 5.32 -22.05
N ARG A 424 14.35 6.15 -22.40
CA ARG A 424 14.55 7.53 -22.81
C ARG A 424 14.12 8.49 -21.72
N LEU A 425 15.04 9.33 -21.26
CA LEU A 425 14.80 10.38 -20.26
C LEU A 425 14.66 11.74 -20.94
N ARG A 426 13.58 12.48 -20.64
CA ARG A 426 13.31 13.82 -21.18
C ARG A 426 12.56 14.69 -20.19
N PRO A 427 12.64 16.03 -20.29
CA PRO A 427 11.72 16.92 -19.57
C PRO A 427 10.26 16.59 -19.90
N ALA A 428 9.37 16.70 -18.91
CA ALA A 428 7.95 16.43 -19.11
C ALA A 428 7.30 17.45 -20.05
N ASP A 429 6.53 16.97 -21.04
CA ASP A 429 5.80 17.82 -22.01
C ASP A 429 4.73 18.70 -21.32
N HIS A 430 4.23 18.23 -20.18
CA HIS A 430 3.28 18.93 -19.32
C HIS A 430 3.74 18.77 -17.87
N PRO A 431 4.31 19.83 -17.25
CA PRO A 431 4.72 19.75 -15.86
C PRO A 431 3.52 19.41 -14.97
N VAL A 432 3.72 18.41 -14.12
CA VAL A 432 2.76 17.99 -13.08
C VAL A 432 2.94 18.87 -11.84
N PHE A 433 4.13 19.44 -11.65
CA PHE A 433 4.45 20.29 -10.52
C PHE A 433 4.13 21.77 -10.80
N ASP A 434 3.25 22.34 -9.98
CA ASP A 434 3.12 23.79 -9.81
C ASP A 434 3.98 24.18 -8.58
N PRO A 435 5.09 24.93 -8.75
CA PRO A 435 5.92 25.34 -7.62
C PRO A 435 5.19 26.23 -6.60
N ASP A 436 3.99 26.74 -6.92
CA ASP A 436 3.15 27.54 -6.03
C ASP A 436 2.04 26.75 -5.30
N GLY A 437 2.01 25.41 -5.41
CA GLY A 437 1.24 24.57 -4.49
C GLY A 437 -0.27 24.48 -4.77
N ILE A 438 -0.66 24.14 -5.99
CA ILE A 438 -2.02 23.63 -6.26
C ILE A 438 -1.92 22.17 -6.73
N GLN A 439 -2.12 21.24 -5.79
CA GLN A 439 -2.35 19.83 -6.07
C GLN A 439 -3.45 19.69 -7.13
N ARG A 440 -3.10 19.15 -8.30
CA ARG A 440 -4.10 18.48 -9.14
C ARG A 440 -4.37 17.12 -8.52
N LEU A 441 -5.33 17.10 -7.60
CA LEU A 441 -6.09 15.89 -7.24
C LEU A 441 -6.40 15.07 -8.49
N ARG A 442 -5.84 13.87 -8.59
CA ARG A 442 -6.39 12.79 -9.42
C ARG A 442 -6.50 11.51 -8.62
N LEU A 443 -7.74 11.27 -8.22
CA LEU A 443 -8.46 9.99 -8.15
C LEU A 443 -7.65 8.76 -8.63
N ARG A 444 -7.31 7.89 -7.68
CA ARG A 444 -7.42 6.44 -7.85
C ARG A 444 -8.26 5.88 -6.70
#